data_AF-A0A1M7YSL2-F1
#
_entry.id   AF-A0A1M7YSL2-F1
#
_cell.length_a   1.000
_cell.length_b   1.000
_cell.length_c   1.000
_cell.angle_alpha   90.00
_cell.angle_beta   90.00
_cell.angle_gamma   90.00
#
_symmetry.space_group_name_H-M   'P 1'
#
loop_
_entity.id
_entity.type
_entity.pdbx_description
1 polymer ?
#
loop_
_entity_poly.entity_id
_entity_poly.type
_entity_poly.pdbx_seq_one_letter_code
_entity_poly.pdbx_strand_id
1 'polypeptide(L)'
;MNKKQGGFTLLTLAIAVVILSFLAAESIPLINQHRINTEAETLKRQVAYLWEVIKTYQADKFNAGVAFNDIASLPASVDALMPDYLQQCSVSDFESGLCKRVDYTPIGEQITIHRKYITLSDGDTVPGMEILVPFHQESDQRIRSTYLAALSDLPNGQYNRDSKEFVIQFGRIGSEVEHEALVQRDGSTTLTGTDWDTGGTTWITNVKGLFLRNKDGSQYSVASGLQRVVIVKSGTFIPEFQCPAGHSAKIDVMIKSLEPQTSGNKFSSLGSFTPYFKKEDDGSGWKVYAKYFVRLQGGNQQWKKMTDAYLKVTQMCVESSQL
;
A
#
# COMPACT_ATOMS: atom_id res chain seq x y z
N MET A 1 10.04 74.22 -65.95
CA MET A 1 9.62 74.33 -64.53
C MET A 1 10.26 73.21 -63.73
N ASN A 2 11.38 73.47 -63.05
CA ASN A 2 11.98 72.52 -62.10
C ASN A 2 12.07 73.22 -60.73
N LYS A 3 11.17 72.86 -59.82
CA LYS A 3 11.20 73.29 -58.42
C LYS A 3 12.24 72.45 -57.67
N LYS A 4 13.21 73.12 -57.05
CA LYS A 4 14.19 72.51 -56.13
C LYS A 4 13.46 71.93 -54.91
N GLN A 5 13.44 70.60 -54.77
CA GLN A 5 13.16 69.92 -53.51
C GLN A 5 14.43 69.99 -52.65
N GLY A 6 14.54 71.05 -51.84
CA GLY A 6 15.66 71.25 -50.92
C GLY A 6 15.41 70.58 -49.58
N GLY A 7 16.24 69.59 -49.23
CA GLY A 7 16.76 69.35 -47.88
C GLY A 7 15.84 68.85 -46.75
N PHE A 8 14.51 68.89 -46.88
CA PHE A 8 13.63 68.62 -45.74
C PHE A 8 13.51 67.14 -45.35
N THR A 9 13.57 66.22 -46.32
CA THR A 9 13.40 64.78 -46.05
C THR A 9 14.60 64.13 -45.36
N LEU A 10 15.81 64.62 -45.63
CA LEU A 10 17.05 64.06 -45.08
C LEU A 10 17.28 64.49 -43.63
N LEU A 11 16.93 65.73 -43.29
CA LEU A 11 17.03 66.25 -41.92
C LEU A 11 16.00 65.59 -40.99
N THR A 12 14.74 65.44 -41.44
CA THR A 12 13.72 64.74 -40.65
C THR A 12 14.03 63.27 -40.45
N LEU A 13 14.62 62.59 -41.46
CA LEU A 13 15.05 61.21 -41.34
C LEU A 13 16.21 61.07 -40.35
N ALA A 14 17.20 61.97 -40.40
CA ALA A 14 18.33 61.96 -39.47
C ALA A 14 17.86 62.16 -38.01
N ILE A 15 16.94 63.07 -37.76
CA ILE A 15 16.36 63.29 -36.41
C ILE A 15 15.56 62.07 -35.96
N ALA A 16 14.75 61.46 -36.84
CA ALA A 16 13.99 60.25 -36.50
C ALA A 16 14.90 59.06 -36.16
N VAL A 17 16.00 58.87 -36.90
CA VAL A 17 17.00 57.83 -36.60
C VAL A 17 17.65 58.08 -35.25
N VAL A 18 18.04 59.31 -34.92
CA VAL A 18 18.65 59.63 -33.61
C VAL A 18 17.68 59.34 -32.47
N ILE A 19 16.41 59.72 -32.60
CA ILE A 19 15.38 59.44 -31.58
C ILE A 19 15.15 57.93 -31.44
N LEU A 20 15.05 57.19 -32.56
CA LEU A 20 14.89 55.73 -32.52
C LEU A 20 16.12 55.04 -31.95
N SER A 21 17.34 55.50 -32.25
CA SER A 21 18.58 54.98 -31.66
C SER A 21 18.62 55.21 -30.15
N PHE A 22 18.17 56.37 -29.69
CA PHE A 22 18.08 56.66 -28.26
C PHE A 22 17.04 55.78 -27.55
N LEU A 23 15.85 55.62 -28.14
CA LEU A 23 14.82 54.72 -27.60
C LEU A 23 15.25 53.24 -27.64
N ALA A 24 15.97 52.82 -28.67
CA ALA A 24 16.55 51.48 -28.75
C ALA A 24 17.61 51.27 -27.66
N ALA A 25 18.51 52.24 -27.45
CA ALA A 25 19.55 52.16 -26.42
C ALA A 25 18.98 51.99 -25.01
N GLU A 26 17.88 52.67 -24.70
CA GLU A 26 17.20 52.58 -23.39
C GLU A 26 16.34 51.31 -23.24
N SER A 27 15.79 50.77 -24.33
CA SER A 27 14.92 49.59 -24.28
C SER A 27 15.67 48.25 -24.27
N ILE A 28 16.84 48.17 -24.91
CA ILE A 28 17.70 46.98 -24.91
C ILE A 28 17.99 46.42 -23.49
N PRO A 29 18.42 47.22 -22.49
CA PRO A 29 18.68 46.70 -21.16
C PRO A 29 17.41 46.18 -20.46
N LEU A 30 16.26 46.80 -20.69
CA LEU A 30 14.97 46.35 -20.13
C LEU A 30 14.52 45.02 -20.73
N ILE A 31 14.61 44.87 -22.06
CA ILE A 31 14.28 43.62 -22.76
C ILE A 31 15.19 42.49 -22.29
N ASN A 32 16.49 42.76 -22.18
CA ASN A 32 17.45 41.79 -21.69
C ASN A 32 17.18 41.37 -20.25
N GLN A 33 16.87 42.31 -19.35
CA GLN A 33 16.52 41.99 -17.96
C GLN A 33 15.24 41.15 -17.89
N HIS A 34 14.23 41.48 -18.70
CA HIS A 34 12.99 40.70 -18.73
C HIS A 34 13.21 39.27 -19.24
N ARG A 35 14.07 39.10 -20.26
CA ARG A 35 14.48 37.78 -20.75
C ARG A 35 15.15 36.97 -19.65
N ILE A 36 16.14 37.54 -18.96
CA ILE A 36 16.87 36.87 -17.86
C ILE A 36 15.91 36.46 -16.74
N ASN A 37 15.00 37.34 -16.33
CA ASN A 37 14.00 37.01 -15.31
C ASN A 37 13.10 35.84 -15.75
N THR A 38 12.69 35.81 -17.02
CA THR A 38 11.83 34.74 -17.57
C THR A 38 12.57 33.40 -17.66
N GLU A 39 13.85 33.43 -18.05
CA GLU A 39 14.71 32.25 -18.06
C GLU A 39 14.97 31.73 -16.64
N ALA A 40 15.18 32.61 -15.67
CA ALA A 40 15.34 32.24 -14.25
C ALA A 40 14.09 31.56 -13.68
N GLU A 41 12.90 32.09 -13.97
CA GLU A 41 11.63 31.44 -13.60
C GLU A 41 11.43 30.10 -14.31
N THR A 42 11.88 29.99 -15.57
CA THR A 42 11.84 28.72 -16.30
C THR A 42 12.73 27.68 -15.63
N LEU A 43 13.95 28.06 -15.25
CA LEU A 43 14.88 27.18 -14.53
C LEU A 43 14.29 26.72 -13.19
N LYS A 44 13.70 27.63 -12.41
CA LYS A 44 13.00 27.29 -11.16
C LYS A 44 11.91 26.24 -11.39
N ARG A 45 11.08 26.43 -12.42
CA ARG A 45 10.01 25.46 -12.76
C ARG A 45 10.57 24.12 -13.23
N GLN A 46 11.66 24.11 -14.00
CA GLN A 46 12.33 22.88 -14.44
C GLN A 46 12.82 22.06 -13.24
N VAL A 47 13.48 22.72 -12.28
CA VAL A 47 13.98 22.07 -11.07
C VAL A 47 12.84 21.55 -10.20
N ALA A 48 11.77 22.34 -10.02
CA ALA A 48 10.58 21.91 -9.30
C ALA A 48 9.89 20.72 -9.99
N TYR A 49 9.81 20.72 -11.31
CA TYR A 49 9.27 19.61 -12.08
C TYR A 49 10.12 18.34 -11.96
N LEU A 50 11.44 18.48 -12.04
CA LEU A 50 12.37 17.37 -11.83
C LEU A 50 12.20 16.75 -10.44
N TRP A 51 12.00 17.60 -9.43
CA TRP A 51 11.68 17.12 -8.08
C TRP A 51 10.40 16.29 -8.08
N GLU A 52 9.26 16.82 -8.56
CA GLU A 52 7.99 16.08 -8.59
C GLU A 52 8.07 14.74 -9.34
N VAL A 53 8.83 14.70 -10.43
CA VAL A 53 9.09 13.47 -11.18
C VAL A 53 9.89 12.45 -10.36
N ILE A 54 10.93 12.89 -9.65
CA ILE A 54 11.70 12.02 -8.74
C ILE A 54 10.79 11.45 -7.65
N LYS A 55 9.82 12.23 -7.15
CA LYS A 55 8.84 11.73 -6.18
C LYS A 55 7.98 10.61 -6.75
N THR A 56 7.47 10.82 -7.95
CA THR A 56 6.64 9.83 -8.64
C THR A 56 7.41 8.53 -8.88
N TYR A 57 8.68 8.63 -9.30
CA TYR A 57 9.57 7.48 -9.46
C TYR A 57 9.73 6.69 -8.15
N GLN A 58 9.96 7.39 -7.03
CA GLN A 58 10.14 6.73 -5.74
C GLN A 58 8.88 5.97 -5.29
N ALA A 59 7.71 6.59 -5.47
CA ALA A 59 6.42 5.95 -5.18
C ALA A 59 6.21 4.67 -6.00
N ASP A 60 6.55 4.68 -7.29
CA ASP A 60 6.42 3.50 -8.15
C ASP A 60 7.41 2.39 -7.78
N LYS A 61 8.64 2.74 -7.39
CA LYS A 61 9.61 1.75 -6.89
C LYS A 61 9.13 1.07 -5.62
N PHE A 62 8.48 1.81 -4.74
CA PHE A 62 7.85 1.23 -3.56
C PHE A 62 6.72 0.28 -3.91
N ASN A 63 5.84 0.68 -4.84
CA ASN A 63 4.77 -0.20 -5.33
C ASN A 63 5.34 -1.47 -6.01
N ALA A 64 6.55 -1.40 -6.56
CA ALA A 64 7.29 -2.54 -7.11
C ALA A 64 8.02 -3.39 -6.04
N GLY A 65 7.92 -3.05 -4.76
CA GLY A 65 8.49 -3.79 -3.64
C GLY A 65 9.87 -3.33 -3.15
N VAL A 66 10.38 -2.19 -3.64
CA VAL A 66 11.62 -1.60 -3.13
C VAL A 66 11.31 -0.81 -1.85
N ALA A 67 12.01 -1.11 -0.75
CA ALA A 67 11.78 -0.40 0.51
C ALA A 67 12.14 1.09 0.42
N PHE A 68 11.38 1.96 1.09
CA PHE A 68 11.63 3.42 1.09
C PHE A 68 12.93 3.85 1.77
N ASN A 69 13.55 2.97 2.57
CA ASN A 69 14.86 3.21 3.18
C ASN A 69 16.01 2.77 2.26
N ASP A 70 15.71 2.09 1.16
CA ASP A 70 16.70 1.72 0.16
C ASP A 70 16.97 2.91 -0.76
N ILE A 71 18.25 3.27 -0.92
CA ILE A 71 18.71 4.30 -1.85
C ILE A 71 18.38 3.96 -3.32
N ALA A 72 18.14 2.69 -3.63
CA ALA A 72 17.68 2.23 -4.94
C ALA A 72 16.25 2.68 -5.26
N SER A 73 15.47 3.11 -4.26
CA SER A 73 14.13 3.71 -4.48
C SER A 73 14.18 5.05 -5.21
N LEU A 74 15.35 5.72 -5.25
CA LEU A 74 15.56 6.99 -5.94
C LEU A 74 16.24 6.75 -7.30
N PRO A 75 16.08 7.61 -8.31
CA PRO A 75 16.74 7.42 -9.62
C PRO A 75 18.26 7.63 -9.53
N ALA A 76 19.02 6.93 -10.38
CA ALA A 76 20.49 7.06 -10.40
C ALA A 76 20.97 8.27 -11.23
N SER A 77 20.16 8.70 -12.19
CA SER A 77 20.42 9.82 -13.10
C SER A 77 19.10 10.32 -13.68
N VAL A 78 19.12 11.48 -14.35
CA VAL A 78 17.93 12.00 -15.04
C VAL A 78 17.50 11.06 -16.17
N ASP A 79 18.45 10.40 -16.84
CA ASP A 79 18.13 9.44 -17.90
C ASP A 79 17.32 8.24 -17.39
N ALA A 80 17.46 7.86 -16.12
CA ALA A 80 16.66 6.79 -15.51
C ALA A 80 15.18 7.14 -15.35
N LEU A 81 14.81 8.41 -15.57
CA LEU A 81 13.43 8.91 -15.54
C LEU A 81 12.79 8.92 -16.94
N MET A 82 13.57 8.68 -18.00
CA MET A 82 13.10 8.62 -19.37
C MET A 82 12.90 7.16 -19.83
N PRO A 83 11.85 6.85 -20.62
CA PRO A 83 10.78 7.74 -21.08
C PRO A 83 9.57 7.80 -20.12
N ASP A 84 9.57 7.01 -19.06
CA ASP A 84 8.37 6.73 -18.27
C ASP A 84 7.81 7.94 -17.53
N TYR A 85 8.69 8.86 -17.09
CA TYR A 85 8.32 10.06 -16.35
C TYR A 85 8.70 11.37 -17.05
N LEU A 86 9.70 11.32 -17.94
CA LEU A 86 10.17 12.44 -18.74
C LEU A 86 10.11 12.09 -20.22
N GLN A 87 9.78 13.07 -21.07
CA GLN A 87 9.83 12.88 -22.51
C GLN A 87 11.24 12.49 -22.97
N GLN A 88 11.32 11.46 -23.81
CA GLN A 88 12.58 11.00 -24.35
C GLN A 88 13.22 12.09 -25.21
N CYS A 89 14.42 12.52 -24.82
CA CYS A 89 15.25 13.45 -25.56
C CYS A 89 16.71 13.04 -25.39
N SER A 90 17.27 12.38 -26.41
CA SER A 90 18.67 11.96 -26.38
C SER A 90 19.61 13.17 -26.37
N VAL A 91 20.85 13.00 -25.89
CA VAL A 91 21.85 14.08 -25.91
C VAL A 91 22.08 14.58 -27.35
N SER A 92 22.15 13.66 -28.33
CA SER A 92 22.33 14.01 -29.74
C SER A 92 21.15 14.80 -30.31
N ASP A 93 19.91 14.46 -29.92
CA ASP A 93 18.73 15.17 -30.40
C ASP A 93 18.63 16.58 -29.78
N PHE A 94 19.04 16.72 -28.51
CA PHE A 94 19.16 18.01 -27.85
C PHE A 94 20.23 18.90 -28.50
N GLU A 95 21.43 18.37 -28.73
CA GLU A 95 22.53 19.07 -29.41
C GLU A 95 22.17 19.47 -30.85
N SER A 96 21.34 18.66 -31.51
CA SER A 96 20.80 18.95 -32.85
C SER A 96 19.61 19.91 -32.83
N GLY A 97 19.16 20.37 -31.66
CA GLY A 97 18.03 21.28 -31.49
C GLY A 97 16.65 20.67 -31.78
N LEU A 98 16.54 19.34 -31.82
CA LEU A 98 15.30 18.62 -32.12
C LEU A 98 14.36 18.52 -30.91
N CYS A 99 14.89 18.58 -29.70
CA CYS A 99 14.12 18.53 -28.46
C CYS A 99 14.76 19.35 -27.34
N LYS A 100 14.02 19.54 -26.24
CA LYS A 100 14.51 20.21 -25.04
C LYS A 100 14.64 19.22 -23.90
N ARG A 101 15.81 19.21 -23.26
CA ARG A 101 16.08 18.42 -22.07
C ARG A 101 15.76 19.21 -20.80
N VAL A 102 15.17 18.56 -19.80
CA VAL A 102 14.84 19.19 -18.50
C VAL A 102 16.07 19.32 -17.59
N ASP A 103 17.13 18.57 -17.86
CA ASP A 103 18.40 18.62 -17.16
C ASP A 103 19.41 19.57 -17.81
N TYR A 104 18.96 20.54 -18.61
CA TYR A 104 19.82 21.62 -19.08
C TYR A 104 19.25 22.96 -18.65
N THR A 105 20.12 23.77 -18.06
CA THR A 105 19.83 25.16 -17.70
C THR A 105 19.62 26.01 -18.97
N PRO A 106 18.92 27.16 -18.88
CA PRO A 106 18.81 28.09 -20.00
C PRO A 106 20.15 28.61 -20.53
N ILE A 107 21.21 28.53 -19.72
CA ILE A 107 22.59 28.90 -20.08
C ILE A 107 23.39 27.73 -20.68
N GLY A 108 22.78 26.57 -20.90
CA GLY A 108 23.39 25.42 -21.60
C GLY A 108 24.24 24.50 -20.72
N GLU A 109 24.27 24.72 -19.41
CA GLU A 109 24.94 23.81 -18.47
C GLU A 109 24.00 22.70 -17.99
N GLN A 110 24.54 21.50 -17.76
CA GLN A 110 23.75 20.32 -17.40
C GLN A 110 23.49 20.24 -15.88
N ILE A 111 22.23 20.11 -15.49
CA ILE A 111 21.79 19.81 -14.13
C ILE A 111 22.06 18.34 -13.83
N THR A 112 22.72 18.03 -12.71
CA THR A 112 22.95 16.65 -12.29
C THR A 112 22.16 16.29 -11.05
N ILE A 113 21.88 15.01 -10.88
CA ILE A 113 21.21 14.47 -9.70
C ILE A 113 22.07 13.39 -9.06
N HIS A 114 22.17 13.39 -7.74
CA HIS A 114 22.97 12.42 -6.99
C HIS A 114 22.17 11.83 -5.83
N ARG A 115 22.22 10.51 -5.72
CA ARG A 115 21.71 9.80 -4.55
C ARG A 115 22.65 10.04 -3.37
N LYS A 116 22.08 10.30 -2.20
CA LYS A 116 22.85 10.53 -0.97
C LYS A 116 22.06 10.10 0.26
N TYR A 117 22.77 9.71 1.31
CA TYR A 117 22.15 9.58 2.63
C TYR A 117 22.18 10.93 3.36
N ILE A 118 21.03 11.39 3.80
CA ILE A 118 20.87 12.63 4.56
C ILE A 118 20.74 12.27 6.03
N THR A 119 21.56 12.89 6.87
CA THR A 119 21.51 12.72 8.33
C THR A 119 20.45 13.66 8.92
N LEU A 120 19.50 13.08 9.65
CA LEU A 120 18.47 13.77 10.39
C LEU A 120 19.01 14.29 11.73
N SER A 121 18.23 15.15 12.40
CA SER A 121 18.65 15.80 13.65
C SER A 121 18.84 14.84 14.84
N ASP A 122 18.25 13.65 14.78
CA ASP A 122 18.38 12.55 15.74
C ASP A 122 19.60 11.65 15.46
N GLY A 123 20.31 11.87 14.36
CA GLY A 123 21.47 11.07 13.93
C GLY A 123 21.14 9.94 12.96
N ASP A 124 19.85 9.68 12.69
CA ASP A 124 19.46 8.68 11.70
C ASP A 124 19.76 9.14 10.28
N THR A 125 20.05 8.19 9.39
CA THR A 125 20.30 8.49 7.98
C THR A 125 19.16 7.98 7.11
N VAL A 126 18.61 8.86 6.28
CA VAL A 126 17.56 8.52 5.30
C VAL A 126 18.09 8.65 3.88
N PRO A 127 17.62 7.82 2.93
CA PRO A 127 17.94 8.05 1.53
C PRO A 127 17.33 9.39 1.08
N GLY A 128 18.08 10.13 0.28
CA GLY A 128 17.72 11.41 -0.28
C GLY A 128 18.45 11.66 -1.59
N MET A 129 18.16 12.81 -2.19
CA MET A 129 18.74 13.25 -3.44
C MET A 129 19.29 14.66 -3.32
N GLU A 130 20.34 14.92 -4.08
CA GLU A 130 20.84 16.27 -4.36
C GLU A 130 20.62 16.58 -5.84
N ILE A 131 20.04 17.74 -6.13
CA ILE A 131 20.01 18.33 -7.48
C ILE A 131 21.06 19.42 -7.50
N LEU A 132 22.01 19.33 -8.43
CA LEU A 132 23.07 20.31 -8.64
C LEU A 132 22.77 21.12 -9.89
N VAL A 133 22.58 22.43 -9.72
CA VAL A 133 22.40 23.38 -10.82
C VAL A 133 23.70 24.16 -10.99
N PRO A 134 24.48 23.91 -12.06
CA PRO A 134 25.76 24.58 -12.26
C PRO A 134 25.60 26.02 -12.79
N PHE A 135 26.58 26.85 -12.44
CA PHE A 135 26.77 28.22 -12.96
C PHE A 135 28.24 28.49 -13.29
N HIS A 136 28.95 27.52 -13.88
CA HIS A 136 30.38 27.66 -14.20
C HIS A 136 30.61 28.63 -15.36
N GLN A 137 29.71 28.63 -16.35
CA GLN A 137 29.83 29.39 -17.58
C GLN A 137 29.31 30.83 -17.44
N GLU A 138 28.48 31.10 -16.44
CA GLU A 138 27.94 32.44 -16.21
C GLU A 138 28.94 33.35 -15.49
N SER A 139 29.55 34.24 -16.29
CA SER A 139 30.54 35.22 -15.81
C SER A 139 29.91 36.51 -15.28
N ASP A 140 28.70 36.87 -15.73
CA ASP A 140 28.01 38.08 -15.28
C ASP A 140 27.35 37.83 -13.92
N GLN A 141 27.87 38.51 -12.89
CA GLN A 141 27.35 38.43 -11.53
C GLN A 141 25.86 38.83 -11.44
N ARG A 142 25.40 39.79 -12.25
CA ARG A 142 24.00 40.25 -12.25
C ARG A 142 23.09 39.15 -12.77
N ILE A 143 23.45 38.52 -13.89
CA ILE A 143 22.69 37.40 -14.47
C ILE A 143 22.63 36.26 -13.47
N ARG A 144 23.79 35.84 -12.94
CA ARG A 144 23.86 34.78 -11.93
C ARG A 144 23.02 35.09 -10.69
N SER A 145 23.09 36.32 -10.17
CA SER A 145 22.29 36.71 -9.00
C SER A 145 20.78 36.62 -9.25
N THR A 146 20.34 36.84 -10.49
CA THR A 146 18.92 36.72 -10.87
C THR A 146 18.47 35.26 -10.85
N TYR A 147 19.27 34.35 -11.42
CA TYR A 147 19.01 32.91 -11.34
C TYR A 147 19.02 32.39 -9.91
N LEU A 148 20.03 32.78 -9.12
CA LEU A 148 20.13 32.37 -7.71
C LEU A 148 18.97 32.89 -6.88
N ALA A 149 18.49 34.11 -7.14
CA ALA A 149 17.31 34.66 -6.48
C ALA A 149 16.05 33.82 -6.78
N ALA A 150 15.81 33.48 -8.05
CA ALA A 150 14.67 32.63 -8.42
C ALA A 150 14.76 31.22 -7.79
N LEU A 151 15.96 30.63 -7.75
CA LEU A 151 16.19 29.33 -7.15
C LEU A 151 16.13 29.34 -5.61
N SER A 152 16.42 30.47 -4.97
CA SER A 152 16.36 30.61 -3.51
C SER A 152 14.96 30.47 -2.92
N ASP A 153 13.92 30.60 -3.75
CA ASP A 153 12.53 30.28 -3.38
C ASP A 153 12.28 28.78 -3.21
N LEU A 154 13.18 27.92 -3.72
CA LEU A 154 13.07 26.47 -3.54
C LEU A 154 13.60 26.08 -2.16
N PRO A 155 12.89 25.22 -1.42
CA PRO A 155 13.32 24.81 -0.09
C PRO A 155 14.62 24.01 -0.14
N ASN A 156 15.41 24.10 0.92
CA ASN A 156 16.69 23.39 1.09
C ASN A 156 17.72 23.65 -0.02
N GLY A 157 17.58 24.76 -0.75
CA GLY A 157 18.53 25.21 -1.76
C GLY A 157 19.65 26.04 -1.14
N GLN A 158 20.90 25.74 -1.48
CA GLN A 158 22.08 26.50 -1.04
C GLN A 158 23.06 26.70 -2.20
N TYR A 159 23.59 27.91 -2.32
CA TYR A 159 24.63 28.20 -3.31
C TYR A 159 26.02 27.94 -2.73
N ASN A 160 26.75 27.00 -3.34
CA ASN A 160 28.17 26.78 -3.06
C ASN A 160 29.01 27.70 -3.93
N ARG A 161 29.73 28.63 -3.30
CA ARG A 161 30.58 29.61 -4.00
C ARG A 161 31.85 28.99 -4.60
N ASP A 162 32.34 27.91 -4.02
CA ASP A 162 33.60 27.28 -4.42
C ASP A 162 33.37 26.42 -5.67
N SER A 163 32.32 25.61 -5.70
CA SER A 163 31.94 24.82 -6.88
C SER A 163 31.10 25.62 -7.88
N LYS A 164 30.58 26.79 -7.52
CA LYS A 164 29.64 27.60 -8.32
C LYS A 164 28.35 26.86 -8.68
N GLU A 165 27.85 26.04 -7.77
CA GLU A 165 26.62 25.27 -7.96
C GLU A 165 25.56 25.67 -6.96
N PHE A 166 24.30 25.67 -7.38
CA PHE A 166 23.17 25.71 -6.48
C PHE A 166 22.74 24.27 -6.18
N VAL A 167 22.88 23.87 -4.92
CA VAL A 167 22.61 22.52 -4.43
C VAL A 167 21.25 22.51 -3.75
N ILE A 168 20.34 21.66 -4.20
CA ILE A 168 19.05 21.44 -3.55
C ILE A 168 19.04 20.03 -3.00
N GLN A 169 18.83 19.90 -1.70
CA GLN A 169 18.77 18.61 -1.03
C GLN A 169 17.33 18.31 -0.62
N PHE A 170 16.87 17.10 -0.89
CA PHE A 170 15.63 16.60 -0.31
C PHE A 170 15.80 15.17 0.19
N GLY A 171 15.29 14.93 1.40
CA GLY A 171 15.26 13.59 2.01
C GLY A 171 14.08 12.78 1.52
N ARG A 172 13.67 11.80 2.33
CA ARG A 172 12.40 11.08 2.15
C ARG A 172 11.26 12.08 1.92
N ILE A 173 10.42 11.79 0.94
CA ILE A 173 9.36 12.68 0.45
C ILE A 173 8.13 12.74 1.40
N GLY A 174 8.27 12.53 2.70
CA GLY A 174 7.22 12.81 3.70
C GLY A 174 5.96 11.91 3.67
N SER A 175 5.36 11.62 2.52
CA SER A 175 4.16 10.77 2.40
C SER A 175 4.46 9.27 2.50
N GLU A 176 5.71 8.86 2.31
CA GLU A 176 6.11 7.45 2.22
C GLU A 176 6.02 6.71 3.56
N VAL A 177 6.26 7.43 4.67
CA VAL A 177 6.08 6.89 6.02
C VAL A 177 4.60 6.61 6.30
N GLU A 178 3.69 7.40 5.72
CA GLU A 178 2.25 7.13 5.80
C GLU A 178 1.91 5.86 5.01
N HIS A 179 2.56 5.61 3.87
CA HIS A 179 2.37 4.40 3.07
C HIS A 179 2.90 3.11 3.75
N GLU A 180 3.95 3.20 4.58
CA GLU A 180 4.43 2.08 5.40
C GLU A 180 3.41 1.69 6.49
N ALA A 181 2.58 2.65 6.92
CA ALA A 181 1.44 2.40 7.82
C ALA A 181 0.20 1.85 7.08
N LEU A 182 0.21 1.78 5.74
CA LEU A 182 -0.91 1.25 4.96
C LEU A 182 -0.73 -0.24 4.66
N VAL A 183 -1.67 -1.04 5.15
CA VAL A 183 -1.78 -2.45 4.81
C VAL A 183 -2.15 -2.62 3.34
N GLN A 184 -1.39 -3.43 2.61
CA GLN A 184 -1.71 -3.80 1.23
C GLN A 184 -3.04 -4.57 1.15
N ARG A 185 -3.90 -4.22 0.18
CA ARG A 185 -5.26 -4.77 0.04
C ARG A 185 -5.32 -6.12 -0.68
N ASP A 186 -4.20 -6.62 -1.17
CA ASP A 186 -4.11 -7.87 -1.95
C ASP A 186 -4.06 -9.13 -1.06
N GLY A 187 -3.89 -8.96 0.25
CA GLY A 187 -3.80 -10.05 1.21
C GLY A 187 -2.46 -10.80 1.18
N SER A 188 -1.43 -10.26 0.53
CA SER A 188 -0.08 -10.87 0.47
C SER A 188 0.71 -10.65 1.76
N THR A 189 0.39 -9.58 2.50
CA THR A 189 1.07 -9.21 3.74
C THR A 189 0.39 -9.87 4.95
N THR A 190 1.17 -10.60 5.75
CA THR A 190 0.69 -11.11 7.03
C THR A 190 0.49 -9.93 7.98
N LEU A 191 -0.74 -9.73 8.42
CA LEU A 191 -1.07 -8.69 9.38
C LEU A 191 -0.49 -9.05 10.76
N THR A 192 0.39 -8.18 11.26
CA THR A 192 1.07 -8.26 12.54
C THR A 192 0.32 -7.46 13.62
N GLY A 193 0.76 -7.55 14.89
CA GLY A 193 0.02 -7.06 16.05
C GLY A 193 -0.31 -5.55 16.05
N THR A 194 0.37 -4.74 15.24
CA THR A 194 0.07 -3.32 15.05
C THR A 194 -0.89 -3.04 13.89
N ASP A 195 -1.04 -3.99 12.97
CA ASP A 195 -1.88 -3.86 11.76
C ASP A 195 -3.36 -4.13 12.06
N TRP A 196 -3.61 -4.83 13.16
CA TRP A 196 -4.94 -5.05 13.70
C TRP A 196 -5.24 -4.00 14.76
N ASP A 197 -5.77 -2.84 14.36
CA ASP A 197 -6.42 -1.95 15.32
C ASP A 197 -7.76 -2.55 15.78
N THR A 198 -7.67 -3.55 16.65
CA THR A 198 -8.82 -4.02 17.43
C THR A 198 -9.02 -3.18 18.70
N GLY A 199 -8.26 -2.09 18.85
CA GLY A 199 -8.45 -1.00 19.82
C GLY A 199 -8.47 -1.41 21.29
N GLY A 200 -8.09 -2.63 21.65
CA GLY A 200 -8.15 -3.13 23.03
C GLY A 200 -9.56 -3.20 23.65
N THR A 201 -10.62 -2.83 22.93
CA THR A 201 -12.02 -2.78 23.41
C THR A 201 -13.00 -3.61 22.57
N THR A 202 -12.45 -4.50 21.75
CA THR A 202 -12.96 -5.83 21.30
C THR A 202 -14.26 -5.87 20.51
N TRP A 203 -14.20 -6.17 19.20
CA TRP A 203 -14.98 -7.14 18.40
C TRP A 203 -14.43 -7.12 16.96
N ILE A 204 -14.29 -8.26 16.26
CA ILE A 204 -14.05 -8.25 14.81
C ILE A 204 -15.42 -8.04 14.13
N THR A 205 -15.73 -6.79 13.77
CA THR A 205 -16.98 -6.42 13.09
C THR A 205 -16.78 -6.15 11.59
N ASN A 206 -17.86 -6.13 10.81
CA ASN A 206 -17.86 -5.84 9.37
C ASN A 206 -17.04 -6.81 8.50
N VAL A 207 -16.93 -8.08 8.92
CA VAL A 207 -16.36 -9.16 8.10
C VAL A 207 -17.49 -9.96 7.43
N LYS A 208 -17.38 -10.21 6.11
CA LYS A 208 -18.36 -11.03 5.38
C LYS A 208 -18.36 -12.50 5.81
N GLY A 209 -17.23 -12.99 6.30
CA GLY A 209 -17.08 -14.35 6.77
C GLY A 209 -15.79 -14.53 7.55
N LEU A 210 -15.82 -15.44 8.51
CA LEU A 210 -14.67 -15.84 9.32
C LEU A 210 -14.54 -17.37 9.21
N PHE A 211 -13.35 -17.83 8.83
CA PHE A 211 -13.05 -19.25 8.65
C PHE A 211 -11.86 -19.64 9.51
N LEU A 212 -11.97 -20.76 10.21
CA LEU A 212 -10.88 -21.38 10.94
C LEU A 212 -10.22 -22.43 10.04
N ARG A 213 -8.89 -22.36 9.90
CA ARG A 213 -8.13 -23.38 9.18
C ARG A 213 -7.89 -24.59 10.08
N ASN A 214 -8.25 -25.76 9.59
CA ASN A 214 -7.98 -27.05 10.23
C ASN A 214 -6.56 -27.52 9.94
N LYS A 215 -6.08 -28.51 10.71
CA LYS A 215 -4.72 -29.08 10.54
C LYS A 215 -4.47 -29.67 9.14
N ASP A 216 -5.51 -30.16 8.48
CA ASP A 216 -5.47 -30.73 7.13
C ASP A 216 -5.55 -29.66 6.01
N GLY A 217 -5.61 -28.38 6.37
CA GLY A 217 -5.73 -27.27 5.43
C GLY A 217 -7.17 -26.94 5.03
N SER A 218 -8.15 -27.76 5.40
CA SER A 218 -9.57 -27.46 5.20
C SER A 218 -10.00 -26.26 6.05
N GLN A 219 -11.16 -25.67 5.74
CA GLN A 219 -11.66 -24.47 6.40
C GLN A 219 -13.04 -24.71 7.00
N TYR A 220 -13.26 -24.16 8.19
CA TYR A 220 -14.52 -24.23 8.92
C TYR A 220 -15.08 -22.84 9.13
N SER A 221 -16.28 -22.57 8.60
CA SER A 221 -16.96 -21.28 8.77
C SER A 221 -17.46 -21.12 10.20
N VAL A 222 -17.03 -20.05 10.87
CA VAL A 222 -17.54 -19.67 12.20
C VAL A 222 -19.02 -19.30 12.14
N ALA A 223 -19.51 -18.79 11.00
CA ALA A 223 -20.93 -18.47 10.82
C ALA A 223 -21.84 -19.71 10.87
N SER A 224 -21.30 -20.89 10.55
CA SER A 224 -22.01 -22.17 10.67
C SER A 224 -22.08 -22.68 12.12
N GLY A 225 -21.62 -21.90 13.10
CA GLY A 225 -21.44 -22.26 14.49
C GLY A 225 -20.01 -22.72 14.78
N LEU A 226 -19.66 -22.91 16.06
CA LEU A 226 -18.41 -23.55 16.50
C LEU A 226 -18.62 -25.02 16.90
N GLN A 227 -19.88 -25.46 16.87
CA GLN A 227 -20.32 -26.79 17.25
C GLN A 227 -21.25 -27.29 16.16
N ARG A 228 -21.10 -28.56 15.79
CA ARG A 228 -22.01 -29.22 14.85
C ARG A 228 -22.92 -30.17 15.61
N VAL A 229 -24.23 -30.00 15.46
CA VAL A 229 -25.22 -30.87 16.09
C VAL A 229 -25.82 -31.79 15.03
N VAL A 230 -25.78 -33.09 15.27
CA VAL A 230 -26.44 -34.10 14.43
C VAL A 230 -27.38 -34.96 15.27
N ILE A 231 -28.42 -35.48 14.63
CA ILE A 231 -29.40 -36.36 15.26
C ILE A 231 -29.29 -37.72 14.60
N VAL A 232 -28.98 -38.75 15.39
CA VAL A 232 -28.69 -40.09 14.89
C VAL A 232 -29.42 -41.15 15.70
N LYS A 233 -29.49 -42.38 15.19
CA LYS A 233 -30.00 -43.51 15.95
C LYS A 233 -28.91 -44.10 16.84
N SER A 234 -29.33 -44.75 17.92
CA SER A 234 -28.44 -45.58 18.72
C SER A 234 -27.78 -46.66 17.85
N GLY A 235 -26.47 -46.81 17.98
CA GLY A 235 -25.62 -47.67 17.16
C GLY A 235 -25.00 -46.98 15.94
N THR A 236 -25.33 -45.72 15.64
CA THR A 236 -24.74 -44.98 14.52
C THR A 236 -23.26 -44.62 14.79
N PHE A 237 -22.44 -44.72 13.74
CA PHE A 237 -21.05 -44.28 13.73
C PHE A 237 -20.95 -42.81 13.33
N ILE A 238 -20.11 -42.07 14.06
CA ILE A 238 -19.81 -40.66 13.87
C ILE A 238 -18.33 -40.54 13.52
N PRO A 239 -17.96 -40.15 12.29
CA PRO A 239 -16.55 -40.02 11.90
C PRO A 239 -15.86 -38.91 12.71
N GLU A 240 -14.57 -39.08 12.96
CA GLU A 240 -13.73 -38.05 13.55
C GLU A 240 -13.64 -36.84 12.61
N PHE A 241 -13.92 -35.65 13.14
CA PHE A 241 -13.88 -34.40 12.38
C PHE A 241 -12.57 -33.67 12.67
N GLN A 242 -12.16 -32.84 11.72
CA GLN A 242 -10.89 -32.12 11.81
C GLN A 242 -11.04 -30.86 12.66
N CYS A 243 -10.06 -30.63 13.52
CA CYS A 243 -9.98 -29.45 14.38
C CYS A 243 -8.75 -28.60 14.03
N PRO A 244 -8.78 -27.30 14.36
CA PRO A 244 -7.61 -26.43 14.28
C PRO A 244 -6.42 -26.94 15.08
N ALA A 245 -5.24 -26.40 14.81
CA ALA A 245 -4.04 -26.64 15.60
C ALA A 245 -4.29 -26.39 17.10
N GLY A 246 -3.66 -27.19 17.98
CA GLY A 246 -3.86 -27.11 19.44
C GLY A 246 -5.19 -27.66 19.97
N HIS A 247 -6.09 -28.12 19.10
CA HIS A 247 -7.39 -28.68 19.49
C HIS A 247 -7.54 -30.15 19.11
N SER A 248 -8.46 -30.82 19.79
CA SER A 248 -8.85 -32.22 19.57
C SER A 248 -10.36 -32.37 19.41
N ALA A 249 -10.77 -33.32 18.59
CA ALA A 249 -12.17 -33.58 18.33
C ALA A 249 -12.83 -34.32 19.50
N LYS A 250 -14.00 -33.83 19.93
CA LYS A 250 -14.83 -34.41 20.99
C LYS A 250 -16.29 -34.44 20.61
N ILE A 251 -17.00 -35.39 21.21
CA ILE A 251 -18.44 -35.47 21.10
C ILE A 251 -19.10 -35.44 22.48
N ASP A 252 -20.25 -34.80 22.54
CA ASP A 252 -21.20 -34.91 23.63
C ASP A 252 -22.48 -35.58 23.11
N VAL A 253 -23.09 -36.46 23.92
CA VAL A 253 -24.21 -37.30 23.49
C VAL A 253 -25.36 -37.17 24.49
N MET A 254 -26.51 -36.74 23.99
CA MET A 254 -27.74 -36.61 24.76
C MET A 254 -28.87 -37.41 24.10
N ILE A 255 -29.85 -37.84 24.90
CA ILE A 255 -31.07 -38.45 24.34
C ILE A 255 -31.95 -37.34 23.76
N LYS A 256 -32.31 -37.46 22.49
CA LYS A 256 -33.30 -36.59 21.84
C LYS A 256 -34.72 -37.13 22.02
N SER A 257 -34.93 -38.40 21.66
CA SER A 257 -36.26 -39.02 21.65
C SER A 257 -36.18 -40.51 21.90
N LEU A 258 -37.14 -41.03 22.66
CA LEU A 258 -37.36 -42.44 22.91
C LEU A 258 -38.69 -42.82 22.25
N GLU A 259 -38.62 -43.54 21.13
CA GLU A 259 -39.80 -43.87 20.34
C GLU A 259 -40.12 -45.36 20.41
N PRO A 260 -41.39 -45.75 20.60
CA PRO A 260 -41.79 -47.14 20.52
C PRO A 260 -41.70 -47.64 19.08
N GLN A 261 -40.97 -48.73 18.86
CA GLN A 261 -40.73 -49.29 17.51
C GLN A 261 -42.01 -49.74 16.78
N THR A 262 -43.10 -50.03 17.50
CA THR A 262 -44.37 -50.44 16.91
C THR A 262 -45.55 -49.85 17.69
N SER A 263 -46.68 -49.63 17.01
CA SER A 263 -47.91 -49.07 17.56
C SER A 263 -48.51 -49.88 18.74
N GLY A 264 -48.16 -51.17 18.84
CA GLY A 264 -48.54 -52.06 19.95
C GLY A 264 -47.64 -51.98 21.20
N ASN A 265 -46.53 -51.25 21.15
CA ASN A 265 -45.53 -51.15 22.22
C ASN A 265 -45.46 -49.75 22.83
N LYS A 266 -46.61 -49.07 23.01
CA LYS A 266 -46.64 -47.75 23.65
C LYS A 266 -46.00 -47.80 25.03
N PHE A 267 -45.25 -46.78 25.40
CA PHE A 267 -44.63 -46.70 26.72
C PHE A 267 -45.64 -46.15 27.74
N SER A 268 -45.78 -46.85 28.87
CA SER A 268 -46.57 -46.40 30.03
C SER A 268 -45.71 -45.69 31.08
N SER A 269 -44.41 -45.99 31.13
CA SER A 269 -43.44 -45.33 32.01
C SER A 269 -42.02 -45.45 31.44
N LEU A 270 -41.20 -44.44 31.71
CA LEU A 270 -39.77 -44.41 31.40
C LEU A 270 -38.97 -44.50 32.70
N GLY A 271 -37.90 -45.28 32.69
CA GLY A 271 -36.96 -45.43 33.79
C GLY A 271 -35.62 -44.79 33.46
N SER A 272 -34.58 -45.16 34.23
CA SER A 272 -33.20 -44.68 34.01
C SER A 272 -32.82 -44.78 32.54
N PHE A 273 -32.24 -43.70 32.01
CA PHE A 273 -31.71 -43.63 30.66
C PHE A 273 -30.28 -43.10 30.70
N THR A 274 -29.42 -43.67 29.86
CA THR A 274 -27.99 -43.37 29.84
C THR A 274 -27.52 -43.35 28.38
N PRO A 275 -27.32 -42.16 27.80
CA PRO A 275 -26.56 -42.03 26.56
C PRO A 275 -25.08 -42.28 26.85
N TYR A 276 -24.37 -42.93 25.93
CA TYR A 276 -22.93 -43.10 26.01
C TYR A 276 -22.35 -43.28 24.61
N PHE A 277 -21.03 -43.13 24.49
CA PHE A 277 -20.31 -43.40 23.24
C PHE A 277 -19.08 -44.26 23.52
N LYS A 278 -18.56 -44.88 22.45
CA LYS A 278 -17.29 -45.59 22.46
C LYS A 278 -16.45 -45.05 21.30
N LYS A 279 -15.18 -44.75 21.56
CA LYS A 279 -14.22 -44.47 20.48
C LYS A 279 -13.86 -45.80 19.82
N GLU A 280 -13.80 -45.84 18.49
CA GLU A 280 -13.34 -47.03 17.77
C GLU A 280 -11.83 -47.21 17.96
N ASP A 281 -11.37 -48.46 17.94
CA ASP A 281 -9.97 -48.81 18.26
C ASP A 281 -8.96 -48.23 17.26
N ASP A 282 -9.39 -48.04 16.01
CA ASP A 282 -8.61 -47.41 14.94
C ASP A 282 -8.58 -45.87 15.03
N GLY A 283 -9.28 -45.29 16.01
CA GLY A 283 -9.38 -43.86 16.22
C GLY A 283 -10.26 -43.13 15.18
N SER A 284 -10.87 -43.83 14.22
CA SER A 284 -11.58 -43.24 13.08
C SER A 284 -12.83 -42.43 13.45
N GLY A 285 -13.34 -42.60 14.68
CA GLY A 285 -14.52 -41.90 15.17
C GLY A 285 -15.11 -42.54 16.41
N TRP A 286 -16.42 -42.35 16.58
CA TRP A 286 -17.18 -42.84 17.73
C TRP A 286 -18.46 -43.54 17.33
N LYS A 287 -18.83 -44.56 18.09
CA LYS A 287 -20.14 -45.19 18.01
C LYS A 287 -20.98 -44.81 19.21
N VAL A 288 -22.17 -44.27 18.95
CA VAL A 288 -23.04 -43.70 19.98
C VAL A 288 -24.18 -44.64 20.34
N TYR A 289 -24.60 -44.64 21.59
CA TYR A 289 -25.58 -45.59 22.12
C TYR A 289 -26.48 -44.96 23.17
N ALA A 290 -27.65 -45.57 23.35
CA ALA A 290 -28.52 -45.35 24.49
C ALA A 290 -28.86 -46.67 25.17
N LYS A 291 -28.98 -46.65 26.49
CA LYS A 291 -29.66 -47.69 27.27
C LYS A 291 -30.74 -47.04 28.09
N TYR A 292 -31.95 -47.57 28.06
CA TYR A 292 -33.05 -47.07 28.88
C TYR A 292 -34.00 -48.20 29.27
N PHE A 293 -34.77 -47.98 30.32
CA PHE A 293 -35.80 -48.92 30.78
C PHE A 293 -37.18 -48.36 30.47
N VAL A 294 -38.09 -49.20 29.98
CA VAL A 294 -39.48 -48.84 29.72
C VAL A 294 -40.44 -49.87 30.28
N ARG A 295 -41.65 -49.43 30.56
CA ARG A 295 -42.80 -50.28 30.86
C ARG A 295 -43.79 -50.18 29.71
N LEU A 296 -44.12 -51.30 29.06
CA LEU A 296 -45.03 -51.31 27.91
C LEU A 296 -46.51 -51.21 28.34
N GLN A 297 -47.32 -50.57 27.51
CA GLN A 297 -48.77 -50.45 27.69
C GLN A 297 -49.45 -51.69 27.09
N GLY A 298 -50.05 -52.53 27.95
CA GLY A 298 -50.65 -53.80 27.55
C GLY A 298 -49.63 -54.95 27.49
N GLY A 299 -49.91 -56.06 28.19
CA GLY A 299 -48.98 -57.16 28.44
C GLY A 299 -48.48 -57.22 29.89
N ASN A 300 -47.66 -58.22 30.22
CA ASN A 300 -47.03 -58.35 31.55
C ASN A 300 -46.23 -57.06 31.82
N GLN A 301 -46.69 -56.24 32.76
CA GLN A 301 -46.24 -54.87 33.00
C GLN A 301 -44.82 -54.78 33.62
N GLN A 302 -43.88 -55.54 33.09
CA GLN A 302 -42.50 -55.66 33.55
C GLN A 302 -41.63 -54.59 32.89
N TRP A 303 -40.59 -54.18 33.62
CA TRP A 303 -39.55 -53.31 33.08
C TRP A 303 -38.75 -54.05 32.01
N LYS A 304 -38.67 -53.46 30.83
CA LYS A 304 -37.86 -53.96 29.72
C LYS A 304 -36.73 -53.00 29.42
N LYS A 305 -35.52 -53.54 29.25
CA LYS A 305 -34.37 -52.78 28.78
C LYS A 305 -34.46 -52.60 27.26
N MET A 306 -34.27 -51.37 26.80
CA MET A 306 -34.30 -50.97 25.40
C MET A 306 -33.01 -50.21 25.05
N THR A 307 -32.65 -50.25 23.77
CA THR A 307 -31.46 -49.57 23.24
C THR A 307 -31.72 -48.72 22.01
N ASP A 308 -32.93 -48.76 21.44
CA ASP A 308 -33.28 -47.94 20.29
C ASP A 308 -33.75 -46.56 20.72
N ALA A 309 -32.98 -45.54 20.38
CA ALA A 309 -33.25 -44.16 20.72
C ALA A 309 -32.68 -43.25 19.65
N TYR A 310 -33.25 -42.06 19.51
CA TYR A 310 -32.62 -40.98 18.78
C TYR A 310 -31.74 -40.18 19.74
N LEU A 311 -30.48 -39.99 19.35
CA LEU A 311 -29.45 -39.28 20.09
C LEU A 311 -29.13 -37.96 19.40
N LYS A 312 -29.00 -36.90 20.19
CA LYS A 312 -28.38 -35.65 19.78
C LYS A 312 -26.88 -35.77 20.07
N VAL A 313 -26.07 -35.63 19.03
CA VAL A 313 -24.61 -35.66 19.13
C VAL A 313 -24.09 -34.26 18.80
N THR A 314 -23.39 -33.65 19.74
CA THR A 314 -22.72 -32.37 19.57
C THR A 314 -21.24 -32.62 19.32
N GLN A 315 -20.74 -32.24 18.16
CA GLN A 315 -19.33 -32.31 17.77
C GLN A 315 -18.67 -30.96 18.09
N MET A 316 -17.54 -31.00 18.80
CA MET A 316 -16.81 -29.81 19.24
C MET A 316 -15.30 -30.02 19.26
N CYS A 317 -14.56 -28.96 18.97
CA CYS A 317 -13.10 -28.93 19.14
C CYS A 317 -12.78 -28.39 20.53
N VAL A 318 -12.05 -29.15 21.34
CA VAL A 318 -11.59 -28.72 22.68
C VAL A 318 -10.09 -28.60 22.70
N GLU A 319 -9.59 -27.68 23.53
CA GLU A 319 -8.16 -27.47 23.71
C GLU A 319 -7.50 -28.75 24.24
N SER A 320 -6.39 -29.15 23.62
CA SER A 320 -5.72 -30.40 23.97
C SER A 320 -5.12 -30.42 25.38
N SER A 321 -4.94 -29.24 26.01
CA SER A 321 -4.42 -29.08 27.38
C SER A 321 -5.44 -29.40 28.47
N GLN A 322 -6.73 -29.50 28.12
CA GLN A 322 -7.83 -29.79 29.06
C GLN A 322 -8.20 -31.28 29.11
N LEU A 323 -7.29 -32.16 28.67
CA LEU A 323 -7.46 -33.62 28.60
C LEU A 323 -6.41 -34.35 29.44
#